data_AF-G5A4X0-F1
#
_entry.id   AF-G5A4X0-F1
#
_cell.length_a   1.000
_cell.length_b   1.000
_cell.length_c   1.000
_cell.angle_alpha   90.00
_cell.angle_beta   90.00
_cell.angle_gamma   90.00
#
_symmetry.space_group_name_H-M   'P 1'
#
loop_
_entity.id
_entity.type
_entity.pdbx_description
1 polymer ?
#
loop_
_entity_poly.entity_id
_entity_poly.type
_entity_poly.pdbx_seq_one_letter_code
_entity_poly.pdbx_strand_id
1 'polypeptide(L)'
;MDPKEGAVETAPLEVRLFVDTSSSKEFDAYYADARICVELNGLWKKCKSTGGPPIIFRLLPEGNYTAIAYITDKTEQARYHETTPVGFTVVGLSEFNLRNALLAERSRIEQQFPEDIDLLRWAELENGAGIDGKTDDV
;
A
#
# COMPACT_ATOMS: atom_id res chain seq x y z
N MET A 1 -8.96 -6.04 -1.60
CA MET A 1 -8.91 -4.72 -0.94
C MET A 1 -7.51 -4.57 -0.38
N ASP A 2 -6.98 -3.36 -0.40
CA ASP A 2 -5.81 -2.99 0.41
C ASP A 2 -6.28 -2.08 1.56
N PRO A 3 -5.75 -2.24 2.78
CA PRO A 3 -4.68 -3.16 3.16
C PRO A 3 -5.08 -4.65 3.11
N LYS A 4 -4.08 -5.53 3.05
CA LYS A 4 -4.24 -7.00 3.05
C LYS A 4 -4.21 -7.55 4.48
N GLU A 5 -4.65 -8.79 4.64
CA GLU A 5 -4.63 -9.47 5.95
C GLU A 5 -3.21 -9.53 6.52
N GLY A 6 -3.06 -9.12 7.78
CA GLY A 6 -1.78 -9.04 8.48
C GLY A 6 -0.85 -7.91 8.00
N ALA A 7 -1.33 -6.98 7.17
CA ALA A 7 -0.54 -5.84 6.74
C ALA A 7 -0.18 -4.95 7.94
N VAL A 8 0.98 -4.31 7.83
CA VAL A 8 1.41 -3.24 8.72
C VAL A 8 1.46 -1.99 7.87
N GLU A 9 0.74 -0.96 8.28
CA GLU A 9 0.49 0.28 7.55
C GLU A 9 0.87 1.49 8.39
N THR A 10 0.90 2.66 7.77
CA THR A 10 1.08 3.94 8.46
C THR A 10 0.07 4.98 7.98
N ALA A 11 -0.19 6.00 8.79
CA ALA A 11 -1.05 7.10 8.39
C ALA A 11 -0.32 8.09 7.47
N PRO A 12 -0.97 8.65 6.42
CA PRO A 12 -2.36 8.44 6.04
C PRO A 12 -2.60 7.07 5.37
N LEU A 13 -3.65 6.37 5.80
CA LEU A 13 -4.04 5.09 5.21
C LEU A 13 -4.90 5.34 3.96
N GLU A 14 -4.43 4.93 2.80
CA GLU A 14 -5.21 4.88 1.56
C GLU A 14 -5.82 3.49 1.38
N VAL A 15 -7.15 3.40 1.34
CA VAL A 15 -7.87 2.14 1.13
C VAL A 15 -8.23 1.99 -0.34
N ARG A 16 -7.73 0.92 -0.96
CA ARG A 16 -7.98 0.60 -2.37
C ARG A 16 -8.92 -0.58 -2.50
N LEU A 17 -9.97 -0.38 -3.29
CA LEU A 17 -11.01 -1.36 -3.54
C LEU A 17 -10.99 -1.73 -5.01
N PHE A 18 -10.92 -3.03 -5.25
CA PHE A 18 -10.95 -3.60 -6.58
C PHE A 18 -12.33 -4.22 -6.76
N VAL A 19 -13.08 -3.71 -7.71
CA VAL A 19 -14.38 -4.26 -8.11
C VAL A 19 -14.16 -4.99 -9.41
N ASP A 20 -14.38 -6.30 -9.39
CA ASP A 20 -14.38 -7.11 -10.60
C ASP A 20 -15.77 -7.01 -11.26
N THR A 21 -15.82 -6.46 -12.47
CA THR A 21 -17.05 -6.32 -13.24
C THR A 21 -16.78 -6.58 -14.71
N SER A 22 -17.70 -7.28 -15.37
CA SER A 22 -17.66 -7.50 -16.82
C SER A 22 -17.89 -6.23 -17.62
N SER A 23 -18.54 -5.21 -17.02
CA SER A 23 -18.88 -3.95 -17.68
C SER A 23 -18.95 -2.82 -16.66
N SER A 24 -18.06 -1.84 -16.79
CA SER A 24 -18.11 -0.61 -15.97
C SER A 24 -19.39 0.17 -16.21
N LYS A 25 -19.91 0.19 -17.44
CA LYS A 25 -21.14 0.91 -17.80
C LYS A 25 -22.38 0.30 -17.14
N GLU A 26 -22.47 -1.03 -17.09
CA GLU A 26 -23.59 -1.72 -16.42
C GLU A 26 -23.48 -1.57 -14.91
N PHE A 27 -22.26 -1.66 -14.37
CA PHE A 27 -21.99 -1.41 -12.97
C PHE A 27 -22.44 0.01 -12.57
N ASP A 28 -22.03 1.04 -13.32
CA ASP A 28 -22.41 2.42 -13.05
C ASP A 28 -23.91 2.66 -13.23
N ALA A 29 -24.57 2.00 -14.20
CA ALA A 29 -26.01 2.13 -14.38
C ALA A 29 -26.80 1.48 -13.24
N TYR A 30 -26.36 0.32 -12.75
CA TYR A 30 -27.01 -0.39 -11.66
C TYR A 30 -26.76 0.28 -10.30
N TYR A 31 -25.56 0.82 -10.09
CA TYR A 31 -25.11 1.44 -8.86
C TYR A 31 -25.02 2.98 -8.93
N ALA A 32 -25.73 3.63 -9.85
CA ALA A 32 -25.60 5.06 -10.13
C ALA A 32 -25.72 5.97 -8.89
N ASP A 33 -26.62 5.61 -7.97
CA ASP A 33 -26.84 6.32 -6.69
C ASP A 33 -26.20 5.63 -5.49
N ALA A 34 -25.45 4.55 -5.71
CA ALA A 34 -24.83 3.78 -4.65
C ALA A 34 -23.49 4.37 -4.21
N ARG A 35 -23.10 4.03 -2.99
CA ARG A 35 -21.85 4.47 -2.38
C ARG A 35 -21.03 3.27 -1.98
N ILE A 36 -19.72 3.37 -2.17
CA ILE A 36 -18.75 2.44 -1.63
C ILE A 36 -18.30 2.99 -0.28
N CYS A 37 -18.48 2.22 0.78
CA CYS A 37 -18.09 2.56 2.13
C CYS A 37 -16.99 1.65 2.65
N VAL A 38 -16.14 2.20 3.50
CA VAL A 38 -15.13 1.47 4.27
C VAL A 38 -15.35 1.80 5.74
N GLU A 39 -15.43 0.75 6.55
CA GLU A 39 -15.50 0.81 8.01
C GLU A 39 -14.23 0.22 8.63
N LEU A 40 -13.67 0.91 9.61
CA LEU A 40 -12.56 0.43 10.43
C LEU A 40 -13.04 0.25 11.88
N ASN A 41 -12.96 -0.97 12.39
CA ASN A 41 -13.41 -1.38 13.74
C ASN A 41 -14.89 -1.02 14.04
N GLY A 42 -15.71 -0.77 13.02
CA GLY A 42 -17.08 -0.25 13.19
C GLY A 42 -17.15 1.18 13.76
N LEU A 43 -16.01 1.84 13.98
CA LEU A 43 -15.93 3.18 14.59
C LEU A 43 -15.70 4.26 13.54
N TRP A 44 -14.80 3.99 12.60
CA TRP A 44 -14.44 4.94 11.55
C TRP A 44 -15.12 4.53 10.27
N LYS A 45 -15.96 5.41 9.69
CA LYS A 45 -16.64 5.15 8.42
C LYS A 45 -16.33 6.26 7.42
N LYS A 46 -16.00 5.88 6.19
CA LYS A 46 -15.92 6.80 5.05
C LYS A 46 -16.58 6.18 3.83
N CYS A 47 -17.32 6.99 3.08
CA CYS A 47 -17.98 6.56 1.87
C CYS A 47 -17.64 7.47 0.70
N LYS A 48 -17.65 6.91 -0.50
CA LYS A 48 -17.48 7.61 -1.77
C LYS A 48 -18.47 7.10 -2.81
N SER A 49 -18.71 7.88 -3.85
CA SER A 49 -19.41 7.39 -5.04
C SER A 49 -18.59 6.33 -5.78
N THR A 50 -19.25 5.42 -6.49
CA THR A 50 -18.63 4.50 -7.45
C THR A 50 -17.91 5.33 -8.53
N GLY A 51 -16.57 5.34 -8.54
CA GLY A 51 -15.76 6.21 -9.41
C GLY A 51 -15.22 7.50 -8.73
N GLY A 52 -15.58 7.75 -7.48
CA GLY A 52 -15.00 8.83 -6.68
C GLY A 52 -13.52 8.58 -6.29
N PRO A 53 -12.83 9.61 -5.77
CA PRO A 53 -11.43 9.54 -5.38
C PRO A 53 -11.16 8.45 -4.32
N PRO A 54 -9.91 8.01 -4.11
CA PRO A 54 -9.58 7.03 -3.08
C PRO A 54 -10.09 7.42 -1.68
N ILE A 55 -10.45 6.41 -0.87
CA ILE A 55 -10.81 6.64 0.53
C ILE A 55 -9.51 6.76 1.33
N ILE A 56 -9.29 7.90 1.96
CA ILE A 56 -8.07 8.18 2.73
C ILE A 56 -8.43 8.49 4.18
N PHE A 57 -7.88 7.74 5.12
CA PHE A 57 -7.92 8.02 6.56
C PHE A 57 -6.63 8.73 6.97
N ARG A 58 -6.70 10.07 7.09
CA ARG A 58 -5.52 10.92 7.30
C ARG A 58 -4.87 10.76 8.66
N LEU A 59 -5.70 10.58 9.69
CA LEU A 59 -5.28 10.45 11.07
C LEU A 59 -5.93 9.18 11.61
N LEU A 60 -5.09 8.22 11.96
CA LEU A 60 -5.48 7.00 12.67
C LEU A 60 -4.48 6.82 13.81
N PRO A 61 -4.96 6.65 15.05
CA PRO A 61 -4.10 6.23 16.15
C PRO A 61 -3.39 4.92 15.81
N GLU A 62 -2.18 4.74 16.32
CA GLU A 62 -1.49 3.46 16.23
C GLU A 62 -2.29 2.35 16.92
N GLY A 63 -2.29 1.15 16.34
CA GLY A 63 -3.02 0.01 16.87
C GLY A 63 -3.56 -0.93 15.80
N ASN A 64 -4.33 -1.92 16.24
CA ASN A 64 -4.91 -2.93 15.37
C ASN A 64 -6.28 -2.49 14.84
N TYR A 65 -6.51 -2.75 13.56
CA TYR A 65 -7.71 -2.41 12.84
C TYR A 65 -8.23 -3.59 12.05
N THR A 66 -9.55 -3.65 11.93
CA THR A 66 -10.27 -4.53 11.01
C THR A 66 -11.02 -3.64 10.03
N ALA A 67 -10.71 -3.77 8.74
CA ALA A 67 -11.38 -3.08 7.65
C ALA A 67 -12.46 -3.97 7.03
N ILE A 68 -13.63 -3.38 6.77
CA ILE A 68 -14.69 -3.96 5.97
C ILE A 68 -15.10 -2.92 4.92
N ALA A 69 -15.27 -3.36 3.68
CA ALA A 69 -15.84 -2.52 2.63
C ALA A 69 -17.15 -3.10 2.12
N TYR A 70 -18.09 -2.23 1.75
CA TYR A 70 -19.38 -2.63 1.21
C TYR A 70 -19.94 -1.55 0.30
N ILE A 71 -20.89 -1.95 -0.55
CA ILE A 71 -21.71 -1.05 -1.35
C ILE A 71 -23.01 -0.78 -0.59
N THR A 72 -23.49 0.44 -0.61
CA THR A 72 -24.76 0.82 0.04
C THR A 72 -25.58 1.72 -0.86
N ASP A 73 -26.90 1.70 -0.68
CA ASP A 73 -27.80 2.62 -1.37
C ASP A 73 -27.61 4.07 -0.88
N LYS A 74 -28.29 5.01 -1.54
CA LYS A 74 -28.26 6.43 -1.19
C LYS A 74 -28.73 6.75 0.23
N THR A 75 -29.55 5.89 0.82
CA THR A 75 -30.08 6.05 2.18
C THR A 75 -29.15 5.47 3.24
N GLU A 76 -28.08 4.78 2.84
CA GLU A 76 -27.11 4.08 3.67
C GLU A 76 -27.74 3.01 4.59
N GLN A 77 -28.94 2.52 4.25
CA GLN A 77 -29.68 1.55 5.08
C GLN A 77 -29.35 0.10 4.71
N ALA A 78 -29.23 -0.21 3.42
CA ALA A 78 -28.91 -1.55 2.96
C ALA A 78 -27.41 -1.69 2.66
N ARG A 79 -26.82 -2.83 3.04
CA ARG A 79 -25.44 -3.21 2.71
C ARG A 79 -25.43 -4.33 1.68
N TYR A 80 -24.64 -4.16 0.63
CA TYR A 80 -24.47 -5.08 -0.47
C TYR A 80 -22.98 -5.38 -0.69
N HIS A 81 -22.66 -6.58 -1.18
CA HIS A 81 -21.30 -6.97 -1.60
C HIS A 81 -20.23 -6.62 -0.56
N GLU A 82 -20.46 -7.06 0.68
CA GLU A 82 -19.52 -6.87 1.77
C GLU A 82 -18.26 -7.73 1.54
N THR A 83 -17.09 -7.12 1.72
CA THR A 83 -15.82 -7.85 1.69
C THR A 83 -15.66 -8.68 2.96
N THR A 84 -14.89 -9.75 2.87
CA THR A 84 -14.38 -10.42 4.08
C THR A 84 -13.62 -9.38 4.94
N PRO A 85 -13.81 -9.37 6.28
CA PRO A 85 -13.06 -8.47 7.14
C PRO A 85 -11.56 -8.71 7.02
N VAL A 86 -10.78 -7.63 6.97
CA VAL A 86 -9.32 -7.67 6.85
C VAL A 86 -8.65 -7.04 8.06
N GLY A 87 -7.84 -7.80 8.78
CA GLY A 87 -7.03 -7.35 9.90
C GLY A 87 -5.70 -6.74 9.47
N PHE A 88 -5.34 -5.60 10.03
CA PHE A 88 -4.06 -4.92 9.81
C PHE A 88 -3.66 -4.06 11.03
N THR A 89 -2.41 -3.63 11.09
CA THR A 89 -1.89 -2.80 12.17
C THR A 89 -1.41 -1.45 11.62
N VAL A 90 -1.78 -0.34 12.26
CA VAL A 90 -1.23 0.98 11.98
C VAL A 90 -0.12 1.27 12.99
N VAL A 91 1.06 1.62 12.50
CA VAL A 91 2.22 2.01 13.31
C VAL A 91 2.73 3.40 12.92
N GLY A 92 3.55 4.00 13.79
CA GLY A 92 4.21 5.27 13.52
C GLY A 92 5.17 5.19 12.33
N LEU A 93 5.40 6.34 11.67
CA LEU A 93 6.21 6.41 10.45
C LEU A 93 7.63 5.84 10.62
N SER A 94 8.27 6.11 11.76
CA SER A 94 9.61 5.60 12.05
C SER A 94 9.65 4.06 12.15
N GLU A 95 8.66 3.45 12.80
CA GLU A 95 8.55 2.00 12.92
C GLU A 95 8.23 1.36 11.56
N PHE A 96 7.30 1.95 10.80
CA PHE A 96 6.97 1.51 9.45
C PHE A 96 8.20 1.52 8.53
N ASN A 97 8.97 2.60 8.54
CA ASN A 97 10.18 2.73 7.72
C ASN A 97 11.26 1.72 8.14
N LEU A 98 11.49 1.54 9.44
CA LEU A 98 12.43 0.56 9.94
C LEU A 98 12.04 -0.86 9.51
N ARG A 99 10.77 -1.23 9.65
CA ARG A 99 10.25 -2.53 9.22
C ARG A 99 10.46 -2.77 7.74
N ASN A 100 10.14 -1.79 6.90
CA ASN A 100 10.30 -1.93 5.45
C ASN A 100 11.77 -1.99 5.04
N ALA A 101 12.65 -1.24 5.69
CA ALA A 101 14.10 -1.34 5.47
C ALA A 101 14.62 -2.74 5.81
N LEU A 102 14.19 -3.31 6.95
CA LEU A 102 14.57 -4.67 7.35
C LEU A 102 14.02 -5.74 6.40
N LEU A 103 12.81 -5.57 5.88
CA LEU A 103 12.23 -6.47 4.88
C LEU A 103 12.96 -6.39 3.53
N ALA A 104 13.31 -5.18 3.09
CA ALA A 104 14.08 -4.96 1.87
C ALA A 104 15.47 -5.61 1.97
N GLU A 105 16.16 -5.40 3.10
CA GLU A 105 17.48 -5.98 3.35
C GLU A 105 17.44 -7.51 3.39
N ARG A 106 16.42 -8.08 4.04
CA ARG A 106 16.22 -9.54 4.02
C ARG A 106 16.04 -10.06 2.60
N SER A 107 15.19 -9.39 1.81
CA SER A 107 14.93 -9.78 0.43
C SER A 107 16.19 -9.69 -0.45
N ARG A 108 17.04 -8.68 -0.21
CA ARG A 108 18.35 -8.52 -0.86
C ARG A 108 19.26 -9.71 -0.57
N ILE A 109 19.39 -10.10 0.69
CA ILE A 109 20.19 -11.25 1.13
C ILE A 109 19.67 -12.55 0.51
N GLU A 110 18.36 -12.77 0.55
CA GLU A 110 17.72 -13.98 0.01
C GLU A 110 17.93 -14.13 -1.51
N GLN A 111 17.95 -13.01 -2.23
CA GLN A 111 18.18 -12.98 -3.68
C GLN A 111 19.66 -12.88 -4.06
N GLN A 112 20.57 -12.89 -3.08
CA GLN A 112 22.02 -12.79 -3.28
C GLN A 112 22.43 -11.52 -4.05
N PHE A 113 21.67 -10.44 -3.92
CA PHE A 113 22.07 -9.16 -4.46
C PHE A 113 23.23 -8.58 -3.65
N PRO A 114 24.16 -7.84 -4.27
CA PRO A 114 25.19 -7.11 -3.55
C PRO A 114 24.56 -6.10 -2.57
N GLU A 115 25.32 -5.66 -1.57
CA GLU A 115 24.87 -4.58 -0.70
C GLU A 115 24.63 -3.31 -1.52
N ASP A 116 23.56 -2.60 -1.19
CA ASP A 116 23.35 -1.25 -1.71
C ASP A 116 24.51 -0.39 -1.20
N ILE A 117 25.32 0.12 -2.14
CA ILE A 117 26.38 1.07 -1.83
C ILE A 117 25.92 2.47 -2.22
N ASP A 118 26.24 3.45 -1.38
CA ASP A 118 25.95 4.85 -1.70
C ASP A 118 26.75 5.32 -2.93
N LEU A 119 26.31 6.43 -3.54
CA LEU A 119 26.90 6.98 -4.75
C LEU A 119 28.40 7.32 -4.62
N LEU A 120 28.87 7.68 -3.42
CA LEU A 120 30.28 8.00 -3.19
C LEU A 120 31.11 6.72 -3.21
N ARG A 121 30.67 5.68 -2.51
CA ARG A 121 31.28 4.35 -2.55
C ARG A 121 31.23 3.73 -3.94
N TRP A 122 30.16 3.97 -4.69
CA TRP A 122 30.05 3.58 -6.10
C TRP A 122 31.12 4.26 -6.96
N ALA A 123 31.29 5.59 -6.81
CA ALA A 123 32.28 6.36 -7.56
C ALA A 123 33.74 5.99 -7.20
N GLU A 124 34.01 5.63 -5.94
CA GLU A 124 35.31 5.13 -5.51
C GLU A 124 35.67 3.80 -6.17
N LEU A 125 34.70 2.88 -6.31
CA LEU A 125 34.91 1.61 -7.00
C LEU A 125 35.16 1.78 -8.51
N GLU A 126 34.46 2.70 -9.18
CA GLU A 126 34.72 3.01 -10.60
C GLU A 126 36.10 3.65 -10.80
N ASN A 127 36.48 4.60 -9.95
CA ASN A 127 37.77 5.28 -10.06
C ASN A 127 38.95 4.38 -9.68
N GLY A 128 38.74 3.37 -8.82
CA GLY A 128 39.76 2.39 -8.45
C GLY A 128 40.04 1.33 -9.53
N ALA A 129 39.12 1.10 -10.47
CA ALA A 129 39.27 0.11 -11.54
C ALA A 129 40.07 0.62 -12.76
N GLY A 130 40.53 1.87 -12.77
CA GLY A 130 41.19 2.53 -13.90
C GLY A 130 42.72 2.63 -13.85
N ILE A 131 43.39 1.99 -12.89
CA ILE A 131 44.84 2.17 -12.67
C ILE A 131 45.58 0.82 -12.64
N ASP A 132 45.41 -0.03 -13.64
CA ASP A 132 46.40 -1.08 -13.91
C ASP A 132 46.37 -1.45 -15.41
N GLY A 133 47.27 -0.85 -16.18
CA GLY A 133 47.31 -1.08 -17.63
C GLY A 133 48.01 -0.01 -18.46
N LYS A 134 49.14 0.52 -18.01
CA LYS A 134 50.13 1.18 -18.87
C LYS A 134 51.54 0.85 -18.39
N THR A 135 51.97 -0.36 -18.71
CA THR A 135 53.40 -0.61 -18.99
C THR A 135 53.61 -0.24 -20.45
N ASP A 136 54.36 0.85 -20.65
CA ASP A 136 54.82 1.29 -21.96
C ASP A 136 55.74 0.22 -22.57
N ASP A 137 55.44 -0.16 -23.82
CA ASP A 137 56.31 -0.94 -24.69
C ASP A 137 57.16 0.01 -25.55
N VAL A 138 58.47 -0.30 -25.60
CA VAL A 138 59.58 0.17 -26.47
C VAL A 138 60.34 1.44 -26.05
#